data_AF-A0A9X0QHQ0-F1
#
_entry.id   AF-A0A9X0QHQ0-F1
#
_cell.length_a   1.000
_cell.length_b   1.000
_cell.length_c   1.000
_cell.angle_alpha   90.00
_cell.angle_beta   90.00
_cell.angle_gamma   90.00
#
_symmetry.space_group_name_H-M   'P 1'
#
loop_
_entity.id
_entity.type
_entity.pdbx_description
1 polymer ?
#
loop_
_entity_poly.entity_id
_entity_poly.type
_entity_poly.pdbx_seq_one_letter_code
_entity_poly.pdbx_strand_id
1 'polypeptide(L)'
;MSPTASARRSAKSHAAQNHWIAERLLDRSGVPVTHLRPTLFSEWIMYMAGAIRDKKILPLAFGDARYAPAAGEDLGRVIAAILKDPAQHA
;
A
#
# COMPACT_ATOMS: atom_id res chain seq x y z
N MET A 1 12.26 -13.96 1.38
CA MET A 1 10.92 -13.34 1.33
C MET A 1 11.04 -12.12 0.42
N SER A 2 10.58 -12.22 -0.84
CA SER A 2 10.78 -11.15 -1.83
C SER A 2 10.08 -9.85 -1.41
N PRO A 3 10.66 -8.68 -1.73
CA PRO A 3 10.12 -7.40 -1.29
C PRO A 3 8.77 -7.14 -1.98
N THR A 4 7.75 -6.81 -1.17
CA THR A 4 6.66 -5.89 -1.52
C THR A 4 6.05 -6.00 -2.92
N ALA A 5 5.38 -7.12 -3.22
CA ALA A 5 4.28 -7.11 -4.18
C ALA A 5 3.01 -7.57 -3.44
N SER A 6 2.23 -6.61 -2.96
CA SER A 6 0.99 -6.87 -2.21
C SER A 6 -0.08 -7.48 -3.12
N ALA A 7 -0.27 -6.97 -4.34
CA ALA A 7 -1.25 -7.47 -5.31
C ALA A 7 -0.69 -8.58 -6.21
N ARG A 8 -0.88 -9.85 -5.84
CA ARG A 8 -0.51 -11.02 -6.67
C ARG A 8 -1.54 -12.14 -6.58
N ARG A 9 -1.69 -12.90 -7.66
CA ARG A 9 -2.62 -14.05 -7.74
C ARG A 9 -2.47 -15.02 -6.56
N SER A 10 -1.23 -15.32 -6.19
CA SER A 10 -0.90 -16.28 -5.12
C SER A 10 -0.78 -15.65 -3.73
N ALA A 11 -1.28 -14.43 -3.53
CA ALA A 11 -1.23 -13.77 -2.23
C ALA A 11 -2.05 -14.56 -1.20
N LYS A 12 -1.59 -14.62 0.05
CA LYS A 12 -2.34 -15.28 1.14
C LYS A 12 -3.38 -14.34 1.78
N SER A 13 -3.21 -13.03 1.65
CA SER A 13 -4.16 -12.04 2.16
C SER A 13 -5.30 -11.85 1.17
N HIS A 14 -6.55 -11.90 1.66
CA HIS A 14 -7.73 -11.61 0.83
C HIS A 14 -7.71 -10.18 0.29
N ALA A 15 -7.27 -9.20 1.08
CA ALA A 15 -7.14 -7.82 0.61
C ALA A 15 -6.16 -7.72 -0.58
N ALA A 16 -5.03 -8.40 -0.48
CA ALA A 16 -4.02 -8.49 -1.54
C ALA A 16 -4.54 -9.20 -2.81
N GLN A 17 -5.30 -10.28 -2.66
CA GLN A 17 -5.95 -10.95 -3.79
C GLN A 17 -7.01 -10.06 -4.45
N ASN A 18 -7.84 -9.38 -3.64
CA ASN A 18 -8.86 -8.46 -4.14
C ASN A 18 -8.25 -7.31 -4.93
N HIS A 19 -7.15 -6.70 -4.45
CA HIS A 19 -6.40 -5.72 -5.21
C HIS A 19 -5.90 -6.31 -6.53
N TRP A 20 -5.30 -7.50 -6.52
CA TRP A 20 -4.83 -8.15 -7.75
C TRP A 20 -5.95 -8.38 -8.78
N ILE A 21 -7.14 -8.81 -8.32
CA ILE A 21 -8.30 -9.01 -9.20
C ILE A 21 -8.79 -7.66 -9.75
N ALA A 22 -8.92 -6.64 -8.90
CA ALA A 22 -9.39 -5.31 -9.29
C ALA A 22 -8.49 -4.71 -10.38
N GLU A 23 -7.17 -4.82 -10.24
CA GLU A 23 -6.24 -4.37 -11.27
C GLU A 23 -6.49 -5.07 -12.61
N ARG A 24 -6.71 -6.40 -12.62
CA ARG A 24 -6.99 -7.16 -13.87
C ARG A 24 -8.33 -6.80 -14.51
N LEU A 25 -9.31 -6.37 -13.71
CA LEU A 25 -10.59 -5.89 -14.23
C LEU A 25 -10.41 -4.51 -14.87
N LEU A 26 -9.69 -3.61 -14.19
CA LEU A 26 -9.40 -2.26 -14.69
C LEU A 26 -8.55 -2.29 -15.96
N ASP A 27 -7.52 -3.15 -16.02
CA ASP A 27 -6.69 -3.36 -17.22
C ASP A 27 -7.51 -3.76 -18.46
N ARG A 28 -8.68 -4.40 -18.24
CA ARG A 28 -9.57 -4.86 -19.31
C ARG A 28 -10.72 -3.90 -19.62
N SER A 29 -10.87 -2.83 -18.84
CA SER A 29 -12.02 -1.94 -18.91
C SER A 29 -11.97 -0.94 -20.07
N GLY A 30 -10.80 -0.72 -20.67
CA GLY A 30 -10.57 0.34 -21.66
C GLY A 30 -10.42 1.75 -21.04
N VAL A 31 -10.56 1.88 -19.73
CA VAL A 31 -10.27 3.12 -19.00
C VAL A 31 -8.75 3.23 -18.78
N PRO A 32 -8.12 4.38 -19.08
CA PRO A 32 -6.72 4.61 -18.71
C PRO A 32 -6.53 4.53 -17.20
N VAL A 33 -5.62 3.67 -16.73
CA VAL A 33 -5.39 3.42 -15.30
C VAL A 33 -3.90 3.35 -14.98
N THR A 34 -3.53 3.86 -13.81
CA THR A 34 -2.21 3.71 -13.20
C THR A 34 -2.35 3.01 -11.86
N HIS A 35 -1.74 1.84 -11.70
CA HIS A 35 -1.83 1.05 -10.47
C HIS A 35 -0.71 1.41 -9.49
N LEU A 36 -1.05 2.18 -8.46
CA LEU A 36 -0.15 2.42 -7.34
C LEU A 36 -0.22 1.27 -6.34
N ARG A 37 0.95 0.73 -5.98
CA ARG A 37 1.08 -0.37 -5.00
C ARG A 37 1.90 0.09 -3.80
N PRO A 38 1.34 0.97 -2.95
CA PRO A 38 2.04 1.43 -1.77
C PRO A 38 2.31 0.29 -0.78
N THR A 39 3.24 0.55 0.13
CA THR A 39 3.46 -0.24 1.34
C THR A 39 2.38 0.09 2.38
N LEU A 40 2.61 -0.27 3.66
CA LEU A 40 1.72 0.11 4.75
C LEU A 40 1.74 1.63 4.98
N PHE A 41 0.59 2.18 5.38
CA PHE A 41 0.50 3.59 5.76
C PHE A 41 1.18 3.85 7.10
N SER A 42 2.00 4.91 7.17
CA SER A 42 2.64 5.35 8.42
C SER A 42 1.62 5.66 9.52
N GLU A 43 0.44 6.15 9.12
CA GLU A 43 -0.67 6.50 10.01
C GLU A 43 -1.19 5.32 10.82
N TRP A 44 -0.98 4.08 10.37
CA TRP A 44 -1.41 2.88 11.11
C TRP A 44 -0.69 2.72 12.45
N ILE A 45 0.48 3.34 12.62
CA ILE A 45 1.19 3.39 13.91
C ILE A 45 0.31 4.05 14.98
N MET A 46 -0.60 4.95 14.60
CA MET A 46 -1.50 5.64 15.54
C MET A 46 -2.46 4.68 16.23
N TYR A 47 -2.82 3.54 15.61
CA TYR A 47 -3.60 2.50 16.29
C TYR A 47 -2.85 1.91 17.49
N MET A 48 -1.52 2.01 17.52
CA MET A 48 -0.68 1.50 18.59
C MET A 48 -0.33 2.56 19.64
N ALA A 49 -0.86 3.78 19.54
CA ALA A 49 -0.53 4.91 20.41
C ALA A 49 -0.72 4.58 21.91
N GLY A 50 -1.77 3.85 22.26
CA GLY A 50 -1.99 3.41 23.65
C GLY A 50 -0.88 2.48 24.16
N ALA A 51 -0.46 1.50 23.35
CA ALA A 51 0.63 0.59 23.71
C ALA A 51 1.98 1.33 23.85
N ILE A 52 2.25 2.28 22.97
CA ILE A 52 3.44 3.13 23.07
C ILE A 52 3.40 3.96 24.36
N ARG A 53 2.28 4.62 24.64
CA ARG A 53 2.15 5.50 25.81
C ARG A 53 2.25 4.72 27.11
N ASP A 54 1.47 3.66 27.24
CA ASP A 54 1.19 2.98 28.50
C ASP A 54 2.18 1.84 28.78
N LYS A 55 2.75 1.23 27.74
CA LYS A 55 3.63 0.06 27.84
C LYS A 55 5.03 0.26 27.25
N LYS A 56 5.30 1.40 26.61
CA LYS A 56 6.58 1.72 25.94
C LYS A 56 6.97 0.67 24.88
N ILE A 57 5.99 0.06 24.22
CA ILE A 57 6.20 -0.91 23.15
C ILE A 57 5.52 -0.44 21.85
N LEU A 58 6.14 -0.78 20.72
CA LEU A 58 5.52 -0.72 19.40
C LEU A 58 5.24 -2.16 18.93
N PRO A 59 4.03 -2.69 19.11
CA PRO A 59 3.70 -4.05 18.69
C PRO A 59 3.63 -4.12 17.16
N LEU A 60 4.44 -4.98 16.57
CA LEU A 60 4.50 -5.20 15.13
C LEU A 60 3.76 -6.49 14.76
N ALA A 61 2.91 -6.42 13.73
CA ALA A 61 2.09 -7.55 13.31
C ALA A 61 2.87 -8.65 12.54
N PHE A 62 4.15 -8.42 12.23
CA PHE A 62 4.89 -9.23 11.25
C PHE A 62 6.20 -9.84 11.76
N GLY A 63 6.42 -9.88 13.08
CA GLY A 63 7.67 -10.43 13.65
C GLY A 63 8.90 -9.72 13.07
N ASP A 64 9.88 -10.49 12.58
CA ASP A 64 11.12 -9.98 11.98
C ASP A 64 10.97 -9.41 10.55
N ALA A 65 9.74 -9.31 10.03
CA ALA A 65 9.54 -8.80 8.67
C ALA A 65 9.91 -7.32 8.58
N ARG A 66 10.65 -6.98 7.52
CA ARG A 66 10.94 -5.58 7.17
C ARG A 66 9.81 -5.00 6.35
N TYR A 67 9.34 -3.83 6.74
CA TYR A 67 8.39 -3.03 5.97
C TYR A 67 8.81 -1.57 6.03
N ALA A 68 8.52 -0.81 4.98
CA ALA A 68 8.86 0.61 4.86
C ALA A 68 7.57 1.41 4.72
N PRO A 69 7.01 1.96 5.81
CA PRO A 69 5.76 2.71 5.74
C PRO A 69 5.88 3.95 4.85
N ALA A 70 4.80 4.28 4.15
CA ALA A 70 4.67 5.52 3.41
C ALA A 70 3.60 6.38 4.06
N ALA A 71 3.83 7.69 4.17
CA ALA A 71 2.80 8.61 4.62
C ALA A 71 1.70 8.72 3.55
N GLY A 72 0.44 8.81 3.99
CA GLY A 72 -0.68 9.06 3.09
C GLY A 72 -0.53 10.37 2.32
N GLU A 73 0.09 11.38 2.94
CA GLU A 73 0.40 12.66 2.30
C GLU A 73 1.34 12.49 1.10
N ASP A 74 2.41 11.72 1.24
CA ASP A 74 3.37 11.46 0.16
C ASP A 74 2.69 10.74 -1.01
N LEU A 75 1.84 9.76 -0.71
CA LEU A 75 1.04 9.09 -1.73
C LEU A 75 0.08 10.06 -2.42
N GLY A 76 -0.54 10.98 -1.68
CA GLY A 76 -1.38 12.04 -2.23
C GLY A 76 -0.61 12.94 -3.21
N ARG A 77 0.63 13.33 -2.87
CA ARG A 77 1.50 14.12 -3.76
C ARG A 77 1.87 13.35 -5.03
N VAL A 78 2.18 12.06 -4.90
CA VAL A 78 2.45 11.18 -6.05
C VAL A 78 1.22 11.06 -6.96
N ILE A 79 0.03 10.81 -6.38
CA ILE A 79 -1.23 10.72 -7.13
C ILE A 79 -1.50 12.04 -7.87
N ALA A 80 -1.35 13.18 -7.19
CA ALA A 80 -1.56 14.48 -7.81
C ALA A 80 -0.57 14.74 -8.96
N ALA A 81 0.70 14.34 -8.82
CA ALA A 81 1.69 14.46 -9.88
C ALA A 81 1.33 13.59 -11.09
N ILE A 82 0.93 12.33 -10.87
CA ILE A 82 0.48 11.41 -11.92
C ILE A 82 -0.72 12.00 -12.68
N LEU A 83 -1.72 12.49 -11.96
CA LEU A 83 -2.93 13.05 -12.58
C LEU A 83 -2.65 14.36 -13.34
N LYS A 84 -1.63 15.12 -12.94
CA LYS A 84 -1.23 16.37 -13.58
C LYS A 84 -0.52 16.14 -14.92
N ASP A 85 0.28 15.08 -15.03
CA ASP A 85 0.94 14.67 -16.28
C ASP A 85 0.85 13.14 -16.50
N PRO A 86 -0.32 12.63 -16.90
CA PRO A 86 -0.51 11.19 -17.01
C PRO A 86 0.39 10.54 -18.07
N ALA A 87 0.76 11.26 -19.13
CA ALA A 87 1.56 10.72 -20.23
C ALA A 87 3.01 10.42 -19.80
N GLN A 88 3.57 11.22 -18.89
CA GLN A 88 4.89 10.96 -18.31
C GLN A 88 4.90 9.79 -17.30
N HIS A 89 3.72 9.31 -16.89
CA HIS A 89 3.53 8.37 -15.78
C HIS A 89 2.72 7.11 -16.15
N ALA A 90 2.42 6.91 -17.43
CA ALA A 90 1.67 5.78 -17.98
C ALA A 90 2.57 4.59 -18.34
#